data_AF-A0A359BFN9-F1
#
_entry.id   AF-A0A359BFN9-F1
#
_cell.length_a   1.000
_cell.length_b   1.000
_cell.length_c   1.000
_cell.angle_alpha   90.00
_cell.angle_beta   90.00
_cell.angle_gamma   90.00
#
_symmetry.space_group_name_H-M   'P 1'
#
loop_
_entity.id
_entity.type
_entity.pdbx_description
1 polymer ?
#
loop_
_entity_poly.entity_id
_entity_poly.type
_entity_poly.pdbx_seq_one_letter_code
_entity_poly.pdbx_strand_id
1 'polypeptide(L)'
;KAARAAERFGVPFTLSTMSICSIEDVAEHTDKPFWFQVYTLKDNDFMRRLMGRAKAANCSALVITVDLQMLGQRHKDLKNGLSAPPKLTIMSVADMMTKVRWGLEMLGTKRRFFGNIVGHARGVSDASSLSSWTAEAFDQSLDWKRIGQLIEMWDGKVILKGILDVADALKAAELGADAIVVSNHGGRQLDGASSSIRMLSHIVDTVGHKTEVLFDSGIRSGQDVLKAIALGAKGTMIGRAYTYGLGANGEQGVTDALRIIHKELDTTMGLCGRTMINDIDQDILIVPEGFHRK
;
A
#
# COMPACT_ATOMS: atom_id res chain seq x y z
N LYS A 1 -12.44 1.92 -10.22
CA LYS A 1 -12.71 3.26 -9.63
C LYS A 1 -11.42 3.91 -9.14
N ALA A 2 -10.79 3.43 -8.06
CA ALA A 2 -9.55 4.04 -7.54
C ALA A 2 -8.41 4.09 -8.57
N ALA A 3 -8.17 2.99 -9.29
CA ALA A 3 -7.15 2.93 -10.35
C ALA A 3 -7.37 3.98 -11.46
N ARG A 4 -8.60 4.07 -12.01
CA ARG A 4 -8.98 5.11 -12.98
C ARG A 4 -8.80 6.54 -12.48
N ALA A 5 -9.15 6.80 -11.22
CA ALA A 5 -8.95 8.12 -10.62
C ALA A 5 -7.46 8.48 -10.53
N ALA A 6 -6.62 7.54 -10.06
CA ALA A 6 -5.17 7.72 -10.01
C ALA A 6 -4.56 7.95 -11.40
N GLU A 7 -4.94 7.13 -12.38
CA GLU A 7 -4.49 7.23 -13.78
C GLU A 7 -4.80 8.59 -14.40
N ARG A 8 -6.04 9.06 -14.27
CA ARG A 8 -6.46 10.37 -14.78
C ARG A 8 -5.81 11.53 -14.05
N PHE A 9 -5.56 11.38 -12.76
CA PHE A 9 -4.82 12.38 -11.99
C PHE A 9 -3.33 12.41 -12.36
N GLY A 10 -2.80 11.31 -12.90
CA GLY A 10 -1.41 11.19 -13.33
C GLY A 10 -0.47 10.63 -12.26
N VAL A 11 -1.00 9.86 -11.29
CA VAL A 11 -0.19 9.19 -10.26
C VAL A 11 -0.30 7.66 -10.38
N PRO A 12 0.76 6.90 -10.05
CA PRO A 12 0.70 5.44 -10.05
C PRO A 12 -0.34 4.90 -9.08
N PHE A 13 -1.00 3.80 -9.46
CA PHE A 13 -1.86 3.01 -8.58
C PHE A 13 -1.15 1.72 -8.17
N THR A 14 -1.29 1.28 -6.93
CA THR A 14 -0.76 -0.01 -6.46
C THR A 14 -1.91 -0.95 -6.12
N LEU A 15 -2.07 -2.03 -6.87
CA LEU A 15 -3.08 -3.06 -6.65
C LEU A 15 -2.58 -4.10 -5.65
N SER A 16 -3.35 -4.41 -4.61
CA SER A 16 -2.98 -5.43 -3.62
C SER A 16 -3.28 -6.85 -4.12
N THR A 17 -2.49 -7.83 -3.68
CA THR A 17 -2.83 -9.26 -3.83
C THR A 17 -4.20 -9.59 -3.23
N MET A 18 -4.59 -8.96 -2.12
CA MET A 18 -5.90 -9.18 -1.48
C MET A 18 -6.96 -8.16 -1.95
N SER A 19 -6.92 -7.76 -3.23
CA SER A 19 -7.92 -6.87 -3.82
C SER A 19 -9.19 -7.62 -4.24
N ILE A 20 -10.33 -6.93 -4.20
CA ILE A 20 -11.60 -7.46 -4.70
C ILE A 20 -11.58 -7.53 -6.24
N CYS A 21 -11.08 -6.49 -6.91
CA CYS A 21 -10.80 -6.52 -8.34
C CYS A 21 -9.58 -7.40 -8.62
N SER A 22 -9.60 -8.24 -9.64
CA SER A 22 -8.40 -8.97 -10.08
C SER A 22 -7.43 -8.03 -10.81
N ILE A 23 -6.21 -8.52 -11.07
CA ILE A 23 -5.24 -7.86 -11.94
C ILE A 23 -5.87 -7.54 -13.31
N GLU A 24 -6.57 -8.51 -13.90
CA GLU A 24 -7.22 -8.39 -15.21
C GLU A 24 -8.36 -7.38 -15.18
N ASP A 25 -9.23 -7.42 -14.16
CA ASP A 25 -10.32 -6.45 -14.02
C ASP A 25 -9.81 -5.01 -13.87
N VAL A 26 -8.65 -4.80 -13.25
CA VAL A 26 -8.04 -3.47 -13.20
C VAL A 26 -7.47 -3.09 -14.58
N ALA A 27 -6.72 -3.99 -15.21
CA ALA A 27 -6.10 -3.77 -16.52
C ALA A 27 -7.14 -3.50 -17.63
N GLU A 28 -8.30 -4.16 -17.62
CA GLU A 28 -9.40 -3.90 -18.57
C GLU A 28 -10.03 -2.51 -18.40
N HIS A 29 -9.76 -1.82 -17.28
CA HIS A 29 -10.36 -0.54 -16.95
C HIS A 29 -9.33 0.58 -16.77
N THR A 30 -8.07 0.38 -17.17
CA THR A 30 -6.99 1.36 -17.15
C THR A 30 -6.10 1.19 -18.37
N ASP A 31 -5.62 2.28 -18.95
CA ASP A 31 -4.72 2.27 -20.12
C ASP A 31 -3.24 2.34 -19.71
N LYS A 32 -2.94 2.94 -18.55
CA LYS A 32 -1.57 3.12 -18.05
C LYS A 32 -1.15 1.96 -17.15
N PRO A 33 0.14 1.57 -17.19
CA PRO A 33 0.70 0.61 -16.24
C PRO A 33 0.45 1.01 -14.78
N PHE A 34 0.07 0.04 -13.96
CA PHE A 34 -0.04 0.17 -12.51
C PHE A 34 0.97 -0.75 -11.82
N TRP A 35 1.18 -0.59 -10.52
CA TRP A 35 2.04 -1.45 -9.71
C TRP A 35 1.23 -2.58 -9.10
N PHE A 36 1.84 -3.73 -8.94
CA PHE A 36 1.19 -4.86 -8.27
C PHE A 36 1.92 -5.22 -6.97
N GLN A 37 1.19 -5.27 -5.87
CA GLN A 37 1.72 -5.59 -4.55
C GLN A 37 1.50 -7.06 -4.23
N VAL A 38 2.56 -7.75 -3.82
CA VAL A 38 2.56 -9.15 -3.41
C VAL A 38 2.90 -9.35 -1.94
N TYR A 39 2.23 -10.35 -1.36
CA TYR A 39 2.65 -10.99 -0.13
C TYR A 39 3.44 -12.25 -0.47
N THR A 40 4.44 -12.60 0.34
CA THR A 40 5.13 -13.87 0.15
C THR A 40 4.23 -15.00 0.64
N LEU A 41 3.84 -15.86 -0.30
CA LEU A 41 3.09 -17.07 -0.02
C LEU A 41 3.98 -18.30 -0.19
N LYS A 42 3.64 -19.37 0.53
CA LYS A 42 4.38 -20.65 0.51
C LYS A 42 4.32 -21.35 -0.86
N ASP A 43 3.21 -21.21 -1.59
CA ASP A 43 3.01 -21.84 -2.89
C ASP A 43 3.78 -21.10 -4.01
N ASN A 44 4.94 -21.63 -4.36
CA ASN A 44 5.78 -21.12 -5.45
C ASN A 44 5.07 -21.12 -6.82
N ASP A 45 4.28 -22.13 -7.11
CA ASP A 45 3.58 -22.21 -8.39
C ASP A 45 2.53 -21.11 -8.47
N PHE A 46 1.81 -20.87 -7.36
CA PHE A 46 0.88 -19.75 -7.27
C PHE A 46 1.59 -18.41 -7.45
N MET A 47 2.72 -18.18 -6.77
CA MET A 47 3.50 -16.95 -6.93
C MET A 47 3.95 -16.73 -8.38
N ARG A 48 4.46 -17.78 -9.05
CA ARG A 48 4.85 -17.71 -10.47
C ARG A 48 3.68 -17.34 -11.38
N ARG A 49 2.52 -17.99 -11.19
CA ARG A 49 1.30 -17.66 -11.96
C ARG A 49 0.81 -16.25 -11.68
N LEU A 50 0.85 -15.81 -10.43
CA LEU A 50 0.41 -14.48 -10.02
C LEU A 50 1.30 -13.39 -10.64
N MET A 51 2.63 -13.57 -10.60
CA MET A 51 3.56 -12.66 -11.27
C MET A 51 3.40 -12.69 -12.79
N GLY A 52 3.19 -13.86 -13.39
CA GLY A 52 2.91 -14.00 -14.82
C GLY A 52 1.66 -13.20 -15.25
N ARG A 53 0.59 -13.25 -14.46
CA ARG A 53 -0.62 -12.43 -14.67
C ARG A 53 -0.32 -10.93 -14.57
N ALA A 54 0.44 -10.52 -13.56
CA ALA A 54 0.86 -9.13 -13.42
C ALA A 54 1.70 -8.64 -14.62
N LYS A 55 2.60 -9.48 -15.15
CA LYS A 55 3.35 -9.18 -16.39
C LYS A 55 2.43 -9.05 -17.60
N ALA A 56 1.50 -9.98 -17.78
CA ALA A 56 0.54 -9.96 -18.89
C ALA A 56 -0.37 -8.72 -18.86
N ALA A 57 -0.64 -8.19 -17.67
CA ALA A 57 -1.36 -6.94 -17.46
C ALA A 57 -0.48 -5.67 -17.55
N ASN A 58 0.78 -5.80 -17.98
CA ASN A 58 1.75 -4.72 -18.08
C ASN A 58 1.97 -3.96 -16.77
N CYS A 59 1.92 -4.64 -15.62
CA CYS A 59 2.30 -4.02 -14.35
C CYS A 59 3.77 -3.56 -14.43
N SER A 60 4.03 -2.28 -14.16
CA SER A 60 5.36 -1.69 -14.35
C SER A 60 6.34 -1.96 -13.21
N ALA A 61 5.84 -2.33 -12.03
CA ALA A 61 6.64 -2.69 -10.87
C ALA A 61 5.92 -3.68 -9.97
N LEU A 62 6.72 -4.49 -9.26
CA LEU A 62 6.28 -5.39 -8.20
C LEU A 62 6.62 -4.80 -6.83
N VAL A 63 5.62 -4.65 -5.97
CA VAL A 63 5.79 -4.18 -4.60
C VAL A 63 5.74 -5.37 -3.65
N ILE A 64 6.89 -5.78 -3.09
CA ILE A 64 6.95 -6.90 -2.14
C ILE A 64 6.76 -6.33 -0.74
N THR A 65 5.66 -6.71 -0.08
CA THR A 65 5.40 -6.28 1.31
C THR A 65 6.09 -7.23 2.29
N VAL A 66 7.01 -6.70 3.09
CA VAL A 66 7.86 -7.48 4.00
C VAL A 66 7.45 -7.35 5.47
N ASP A 67 6.37 -6.63 5.81
CA ASP A 67 5.92 -6.37 7.19
C ASP A 67 4.60 -7.08 7.59
N LEU A 68 4.20 -8.12 6.84
CA LEU A 68 2.91 -8.81 7.02
C LEU A 68 3.00 -10.34 6.93
N GLN A 69 4.06 -10.95 7.46
CA GLN A 69 4.17 -12.42 7.56
C GLN A 69 3.16 -12.99 8.56
N MET A 70 2.83 -12.18 9.56
CA MET A 70 1.77 -12.42 10.53
C MET A 70 0.84 -11.21 10.55
N LEU A 71 -0.45 -11.47 10.75
CA LEU A 71 -1.43 -10.39 10.90
C LEU A 71 -1.29 -9.73 12.27
N GLY A 72 -1.12 -8.41 12.28
CA GLY A 72 -1.18 -7.62 13.51
C GLY A 72 -2.56 -7.70 14.17
N GLN A 73 -2.60 -7.58 15.49
CA GLN A 73 -3.85 -7.64 16.23
C GLN A 73 -4.65 -6.34 16.10
N ARG A 74 -5.78 -6.40 15.40
CA ARG A 74 -6.66 -5.25 15.15
C ARG A 74 -7.89 -5.35 16.04
N HIS A 75 -7.85 -4.74 17.23
CA HIS A 75 -8.91 -4.88 18.22
C HIS A 75 -10.31 -4.45 17.74
N LYS A 76 -10.40 -3.47 16.82
CA LYS A 76 -11.69 -3.08 16.22
C LYS A 76 -12.27 -4.21 15.36
N ASP A 77 -11.43 -4.94 14.63
CA ASP A 77 -11.86 -6.05 13.78
C ASP A 77 -12.38 -7.21 14.66
N LEU A 78 -11.69 -7.52 15.76
CA LEU A 78 -12.11 -8.52 16.75
C LEU A 78 -13.45 -8.15 17.42
N LYS A 79 -13.58 -6.91 17.91
CA LYS A 79 -14.80 -6.42 18.57
C LYS A 79 -16.01 -6.43 17.63
N ASN A 80 -15.79 -6.11 16.35
CA ASN A 80 -16.85 -6.04 15.35
C ASN A 80 -17.14 -7.40 14.68
N GLY A 81 -16.44 -8.48 15.05
CA GLY A 81 -16.61 -9.79 14.42
C GLY A 81 -16.22 -9.84 12.94
N LEU A 82 -15.37 -8.91 12.48
CA LEU A 82 -14.99 -8.79 11.08
C LEU A 82 -14.28 -10.08 10.64
N SER A 83 -14.87 -10.75 9.65
CA SER A 83 -14.43 -12.03 9.10
C SER A 83 -14.78 -12.09 7.61
N ALA A 84 -14.21 -13.06 6.90
CA ALA A 84 -14.59 -13.41 5.54
C ALA A 84 -15.17 -14.84 5.58
N PRO A 85 -16.50 -15.02 5.42
CA PRO A 85 -17.51 -13.98 5.19
C PRO A 85 -17.85 -13.22 6.49
N PRO A 86 -18.44 -12.00 6.41
CA PRO A 86 -18.74 -11.22 7.60
C PRO A 86 -19.72 -11.92 8.54
N LYS A 87 -19.37 -12.04 9.82
CA LYS A 87 -20.32 -12.48 10.86
C LYS A 87 -21.29 -11.36 11.20
N LEU A 88 -22.56 -11.56 10.88
CA LEU A 88 -23.62 -10.62 11.23
C LEU A 88 -23.98 -10.76 12.72
N THR A 89 -23.63 -9.74 13.49
CA THR A 89 -24.10 -9.52 14.87
C THR A 89 -25.34 -8.62 14.88
N ILE A 90 -26.12 -8.64 15.95
CA ILE A 90 -27.27 -7.72 16.13
C ILE A 90 -26.81 -6.26 15.97
N MET A 91 -25.67 -5.92 16.55
CA MET A 91 -25.10 -4.57 16.46
C MET A 91 -24.67 -4.21 15.04
N SER A 92 -24.04 -5.13 14.30
CA SER A 92 -23.65 -4.86 12.91
C SER A 92 -24.87 -4.76 11.98
N VAL A 93 -25.94 -5.53 12.24
CA VAL A 93 -27.19 -5.41 11.47
C VAL A 93 -27.86 -4.06 11.75
N ALA A 94 -27.93 -3.65 13.02
CA ALA A 94 -28.46 -2.34 13.41
C ALA A 94 -27.69 -1.18 12.75
N ASP A 95 -26.35 -1.23 12.75
CA ASP A 95 -25.54 -0.21 12.06
C ASP A 95 -25.79 -0.23 10.55
N MET A 96 -25.81 -1.41 9.92
CA MET A 96 -26.02 -1.56 8.48
C MET A 96 -27.38 -1.01 8.02
N MET A 97 -28.44 -1.14 8.84
CA MET A 97 -29.75 -0.55 8.54
C MET A 97 -29.69 0.99 8.41
N THR A 98 -28.73 1.64 9.06
CA THR A 98 -28.52 3.10 8.91
C THR A 98 -27.77 3.48 7.64
N LYS A 99 -27.19 2.51 6.92
CA LYS A 99 -26.34 2.74 5.74
C LYS A 99 -27.05 2.36 4.43
N VAL A 100 -28.31 2.79 4.27
CA VAL A 100 -29.19 2.41 3.14
C VAL A 100 -28.51 2.56 1.77
N ARG A 101 -27.90 3.73 1.51
CA ARG A 101 -27.19 3.98 0.24
C ARG A 101 -26.09 2.96 -0.01
N TRP A 102 -25.26 2.68 1.00
CA TRP A 102 -24.18 1.70 0.89
C TRP A 102 -24.74 0.29 0.66
N GLY A 103 -25.81 -0.09 1.36
CA GLY A 103 -26.46 -1.39 1.20
C GLY A 103 -27.00 -1.60 -0.22
N LEU A 104 -27.65 -0.60 -0.81
CA LEU A 104 -28.13 -0.63 -2.19
C LEU A 104 -26.97 -0.78 -3.20
N GLU A 105 -25.87 -0.04 -3.00
CA GLU A 105 -24.68 -0.17 -3.85
C GLU A 105 -24.03 -1.57 -3.73
N MET A 106 -24.01 -2.14 -2.52
CA MET A 106 -23.50 -3.50 -2.28
C MET A 106 -24.38 -4.59 -2.90
N LEU A 107 -25.70 -4.40 -2.97
CA LEU A 107 -26.58 -5.35 -3.68
C LEU A 107 -26.25 -5.42 -5.17
N GLY A 108 -25.91 -4.28 -5.77
CA GLY A 108 -25.54 -4.19 -7.19
C GLY A 108 -24.12 -4.65 -7.53
N THR A 109 -23.25 -4.94 -6.55
CA THR A 109 -21.87 -5.33 -6.86
C THR A 109 -21.75 -6.79 -7.31
N LYS A 110 -21.04 -6.98 -8.43
CA LYS A 110 -20.59 -8.29 -8.92
C LYS A 110 -19.27 -8.74 -8.28
N ARG A 111 -18.55 -7.81 -7.67
CA ARG A 111 -17.20 -8.01 -7.11
C ARG A 111 -17.32 -8.26 -5.60
N ARG A 112 -17.37 -9.54 -5.19
CA ARG A 112 -17.66 -9.96 -3.81
C ARG A 112 -16.54 -10.79 -3.15
N PHE A 113 -15.53 -11.14 -3.92
CA PHE A 113 -14.44 -12.03 -3.52
C PHE A 113 -13.08 -11.39 -3.84
N PHE A 114 -11.99 -11.90 -3.26
CA PHE A 114 -10.65 -11.46 -3.65
C PHE A 114 -10.30 -12.03 -5.03
N GLY A 115 -10.42 -11.20 -6.08
CA GLY A 115 -10.31 -11.62 -7.48
C GLY A 115 -8.95 -12.16 -7.90
N ASN A 116 -7.89 -11.95 -7.10
CA ASN A 116 -6.59 -12.55 -7.36
C ASN A 116 -6.39 -13.91 -6.70
N ILE A 117 -7.25 -14.28 -5.74
CA ILE A 117 -7.09 -15.46 -4.89
C ILE A 117 -8.16 -16.51 -5.22
N VAL A 118 -9.45 -16.13 -5.16
CA VAL A 118 -10.55 -17.07 -5.38
C VAL A 118 -10.54 -17.56 -6.83
N GLY A 119 -10.50 -18.88 -7.03
CA GLY A 119 -10.35 -19.50 -8.35
C GLY A 119 -8.92 -19.58 -8.89
N HIS A 120 -7.92 -19.03 -8.18
CA HIS A 120 -6.51 -19.05 -8.58
C HIS A 120 -5.60 -19.80 -7.59
N ALA A 121 -5.95 -19.76 -6.30
CA ALA A 121 -5.26 -20.49 -5.24
C ALA A 121 -5.81 -21.92 -5.11
N ARG A 122 -4.93 -22.89 -4.86
CA ARG A 122 -5.36 -24.28 -4.60
C ARG A 122 -6.20 -24.33 -3.31
N GLY A 123 -7.36 -24.97 -3.39
CA GLY A 123 -8.24 -25.17 -2.23
C GLY A 123 -9.15 -23.99 -1.86
N VAL A 124 -9.16 -22.90 -2.64
CA VAL A 124 -10.02 -21.73 -2.39
C VAL A 124 -11.10 -21.61 -3.45
N SER A 125 -12.25 -22.26 -3.19
CA SER A 125 -13.44 -22.21 -4.04
C SER A 125 -14.49 -21.18 -3.59
N ASP A 126 -14.43 -20.70 -2.34
CA ASP A 126 -15.41 -19.73 -1.80
C ASP A 126 -14.81 -18.74 -0.78
N ALA A 127 -15.59 -17.70 -0.40
CA ALA A 127 -15.18 -16.69 0.59
C ALA A 127 -14.93 -17.24 2.00
N SER A 128 -15.50 -18.39 2.35
CA SER A 128 -15.42 -18.92 3.71
C SER A 128 -14.06 -19.52 4.04
N SER A 129 -13.39 -20.05 3.01
CA SER A 129 -12.01 -20.54 3.07
C SER A 129 -10.94 -19.45 3.08
N LEU A 130 -11.31 -18.17 2.89
CA LEU A 130 -10.35 -17.11 2.59
C LEU A 130 -9.56 -16.64 3.81
N SER A 131 -10.21 -16.61 4.98
CA SER A 131 -9.56 -16.20 6.23
C SER A 131 -8.60 -17.28 6.75
N SER A 132 -8.98 -18.55 6.67
CA SER A 132 -8.10 -19.70 6.97
C SER A 132 -6.96 -19.81 5.96
N TRP A 133 -7.25 -19.68 4.66
CA TRP A 133 -6.22 -19.68 3.62
C TRP A 133 -5.21 -18.55 3.83
N THR A 134 -5.66 -17.34 4.17
CA THR A 134 -4.73 -16.23 4.47
C THR A 134 -3.83 -16.57 5.66
N ALA A 135 -4.34 -17.21 6.72
CA ALA A 135 -3.50 -17.59 7.87
C ALA A 135 -2.47 -18.68 7.52
N GLU A 136 -2.82 -19.61 6.63
CA GLU A 136 -1.98 -20.77 6.29
C GLU A 136 -1.00 -20.51 5.13
N ALA A 137 -1.41 -19.70 4.15
CA ALA A 137 -0.70 -19.46 2.91
C ALA A 137 0.47 -18.49 3.06
N PHE A 138 0.42 -17.59 4.05
CA PHE A 138 1.49 -16.63 4.30
C PHE A 138 2.75 -17.35 4.78
N ASP A 139 3.86 -16.99 4.15
CA ASP A 139 5.16 -17.56 4.49
C ASP A 139 5.78 -16.80 5.65
N GLN A 140 5.69 -17.39 6.84
CA GLN A 140 6.31 -16.87 8.06
C GLN A 140 7.83 -17.02 8.08
N SER A 141 8.40 -17.77 7.13
CA SER A 141 9.84 -17.96 6.98
C SER A 141 10.49 -16.99 5.99
N LEU A 142 9.80 -15.88 5.63
CA LEU A 142 10.37 -14.88 4.73
C LEU A 142 11.73 -14.40 5.26
N ASP A 143 12.76 -14.60 4.46
CA ASP A 143 14.11 -14.09 4.67
C ASP A 143 14.62 -13.37 3.42
N TRP A 144 15.82 -12.80 3.50
CA TRP A 144 16.46 -12.08 2.40
C TRP A 144 16.73 -12.97 1.18
N LYS A 145 17.01 -14.27 1.39
CA LYS A 145 17.20 -15.22 0.29
C LYS A 145 15.91 -15.39 -0.51
N ARG A 146 14.79 -15.53 0.19
CA ARG A 146 13.46 -15.64 -0.42
C ARG A 146 13.06 -14.36 -1.15
N ILE A 147 13.39 -13.19 -0.61
CA ILE A 147 13.20 -11.91 -1.32
C ILE A 147 13.99 -11.91 -2.64
N GLY A 148 15.26 -12.32 -2.64
CA GLY A 148 16.07 -12.45 -3.86
C GLY A 148 15.43 -13.35 -4.91
N GLN A 149 14.89 -14.51 -4.51
CA GLN A 149 14.18 -15.41 -5.42
C GLN A 149 12.92 -14.77 -6.03
N LEU A 150 12.19 -13.94 -5.29
CA LEU A 150 11.03 -13.22 -5.80
C LEU A 150 11.42 -12.13 -6.79
N ILE A 151 12.54 -11.44 -6.54
CA ILE A 151 13.12 -10.45 -7.46
C ILE A 151 13.49 -11.14 -8.78
N GLU A 152 14.22 -12.26 -8.72
CA GLU A 152 14.59 -13.06 -9.90
C GLU A 152 13.36 -13.59 -10.66
N MET A 153 12.34 -14.05 -9.93
CA MET A 153 11.09 -14.54 -10.53
C MET A 153 10.32 -13.43 -11.26
N TRP A 154 10.36 -12.21 -10.71
CA TRP A 154 9.70 -11.05 -11.32
C TRP A 154 10.47 -10.49 -12.50
N ASP A 155 11.80 -10.43 -12.48
CA ASP A 155 12.61 -9.92 -13.61
C ASP A 155 12.08 -8.59 -14.17
N GLY A 156 12.08 -7.57 -13.32
CA GLY A 156 11.54 -6.24 -13.60
C GLY A 156 11.73 -5.31 -12.40
N LYS A 157 11.10 -4.13 -12.43
CA LYS A 157 11.26 -3.16 -11.33
C LYS A 157 10.67 -3.67 -10.02
N VAL A 158 11.44 -3.64 -8.94
CA VAL A 158 11.02 -4.11 -7.61
C VAL A 158 11.07 -2.99 -6.57
N ILE A 159 10.02 -2.94 -5.76
CA ILE A 159 9.88 -2.04 -4.62
C ILE A 159 9.71 -2.87 -3.35
N LEU A 160 10.57 -2.72 -2.36
CA LEU A 160 10.40 -3.38 -1.06
C LEU A 160 9.66 -2.47 -0.07
N LYS A 161 8.49 -2.91 0.40
CA LYS A 161 7.61 -2.12 1.28
C LYS A 161 7.56 -2.70 2.68
N GLY A 162 7.66 -1.84 3.69
CA GLY A 162 7.62 -2.27 5.10
C GLY A 162 8.97 -2.10 5.81
N ILE A 163 9.91 -1.38 5.19
CA ILE A 163 11.21 -1.09 5.77
C ILE A 163 11.04 -0.03 6.85
N LEU A 164 11.54 -0.29 8.04
CA LEU A 164 11.49 0.64 9.18
C LEU A 164 12.82 0.74 9.93
N ASP A 165 13.86 0.08 9.41
CA ASP A 165 15.21 0.04 10.00
C ASP A 165 16.28 0.24 8.92
N VAL A 166 17.42 0.82 9.34
CA VAL A 166 18.55 1.11 8.46
C VAL A 166 19.24 -0.16 7.97
N ALA A 167 19.37 -1.19 8.81
CA ALA A 167 19.99 -2.46 8.42
C ALA A 167 19.18 -3.16 7.33
N ASP A 168 17.85 -3.13 7.44
CA ASP A 168 16.94 -3.70 6.44
C ASP A 168 16.97 -2.88 5.14
N ALA A 169 17.09 -1.55 5.23
CA ALA A 169 17.26 -0.69 4.06
C ALA A 169 18.56 -1.01 3.29
N LEU A 170 19.66 -1.24 4.01
CA LEU A 170 20.93 -1.67 3.41
C LEU A 170 20.79 -3.01 2.69
N LYS A 171 20.15 -4.00 3.33
CA LYS A 171 19.91 -5.31 2.71
C LYS A 171 19.01 -5.23 1.49
N ALA A 172 17.98 -4.41 1.53
CA ALA A 172 17.12 -4.14 0.38
C ALA A 172 17.91 -3.57 -0.82
N ALA A 173 18.78 -2.60 -0.56
CA ALA A 173 19.64 -2.01 -1.60
C ALA A 173 20.68 -3.02 -2.13
N GLU A 174 21.29 -3.84 -1.26
CA GLU A 174 22.24 -4.90 -1.65
C GLU A 174 21.61 -5.96 -2.57
N LEU A 175 20.33 -6.29 -2.36
CA LEU A 175 19.57 -7.21 -3.21
C LEU A 175 19.11 -6.60 -4.54
N GLY A 176 19.39 -5.31 -4.77
CA GLY A 176 19.04 -4.64 -6.02
C GLY A 176 17.58 -4.19 -6.11
N ALA A 177 16.91 -3.90 -4.99
CA ALA A 177 15.61 -3.24 -5.03
C ALA A 177 15.74 -1.85 -5.68
N ASP A 178 14.93 -1.56 -6.71
CA ASP A 178 14.92 -0.25 -7.38
C ASP A 178 14.42 0.87 -6.47
N ALA A 179 13.51 0.53 -5.56
CA ALA A 179 13.05 1.43 -4.51
C ALA A 179 12.70 0.68 -3.22
N ILE A 180 12.65 1.43 -2.12
CA ILE A 180 12.10 0.98 -0.84
C ILE A 180 10.98 1.91 -0.38
N VAL A 181 10.04 1.40 0.43
CA VAL A 181 9.02 2.21 1.09
C VAL A 181 9.22 2.16 2.59
N VAL A 182 9.56 3.31 3.18
CA VAL A 182 9.60 3.49 4.63
C VAL A 182 8.17 3.46 5.16
N SER A 183 7.82 2.38 5.88
CA SER A 183 6.43 2.04 6.18
C SER A 183 6.31 1.27 7.49
N ASN A 184 5.25 1.53 8.24
CA ASN A 184 4.82 0.69 9.37
C ASN A 184 3.41 0.12 9.14
N HIS A 185 3.07 -0.08 7.86
CA HIS A 185 1.76 -0.56 7.41
C HIS A 185 0.58 0.33 7.85
N GLY A 186 0.82 1.64 8.03
CA GLY A 186 -0.18 2.59 8.52
C GLY A 186 -0.60 2.34 9.97
N GLY A 187 0.30 1.80 10.81
CA GLY A 187 0.07 1.49 12.21
C GLY A 187 -0.90 0.33 12.41
N ARG A 188 -0.80 -0.73 11.58
CA ARG A 188 -1.75 -1.86 11.58
C ARG A 188 -1.13 -3.22 11.92
N GLN A 189 0.19 -3.26 12.08
CA GLN A 189 0.96 -4.50 12.21
C GLN A 189 1.55 -4.60 13.63
N LEU A 190 2.66 -3.91 13.91
CA LEU A 190 3.28 -3.87 15.23
C LEU A 190 2.92 -2.58 15.97
N ASP A 191 2.14 -2.68 17.03
CA ASP A 191 1.89 -1.54 17.93
C ASP A 191 3.14 -1.24 18.77
N GLY A 192 3.42 0.04 18.98
CA GLY A 192 4.68 0.51 19.57
C GLY A 192 5.86 0.63 18.59
N ALA A 193 5.69 0.23 17.32
CA ALA A 193 6.68 0.52 16.27
C ALA A 193 6.85 2.04 16.09
N SER A 194 8.05 2.46 15.68
CA SER A 194 8.31 3.88 15.38
C SER A 194 7.37 4.40 14.29
N SER A 195 7.04 5.69 14.38
CA SER A 195 6.42 6.38 13.25
C SER A 195 7.40 6.36 12.07
N SER A 196 6.92 6.02 10.87
CA SER A 196 7.75 5.90 9.68
C SER A 196 8.55 7.18 9.40
N ILE A 197 7.95 8.36 9.62
CA ILE A 197 8.60 9.64 9.33
C ILE A 197 9.83 9.91 10.20
N ARG A 198 9.88 9.34 11.40
CA ARG A 198 11.03 9.47 12.31
C ARG A 198 12.24 8.66 11.85
N MET A 199 11.99 7.61 11.05
CA MET A 199 13.03 6.75 10.48
C MET A 199 13.47 7.21 9.08
N LEU A 200 12.69 8.07 8.42
CA LEU A 200 12.88 8.42 7.01
C LEU A 200 14.26 8.99 6.73
N SER A 201 14.69 10.04 7.45
CA SER A 201 15.98 10.70 7.17
C SER A 201 17.16 9.75 7.35
N HIS A 202 17.21 8.96 8.43
CA HIS A 202 18.28 7.99 8.65
C HIS A 202 18.39 6.96 7.52
N ILE A 203 17.25 6.51 7.02
CA ILE A 203 17.21 5.56 5.89
C ILE A 203 17.67 6.27 4.61
N VAL A 204 17.18 7.49 4.32
CA VAL A 204 17.61 8.27 3.15
C VAL A 204 19.11 8.54 3.18
N ASP A 205 19.64 9.03 4.30
CA ASP A 205 21.07 9.34 4.46
C ASP A 205 21.94 8.09 4.20
N THR A 206 21.44 6.91 4.58
CA THR A 206 22.18 5.66 4.44
C THR A 206 22.09 5.05 3.03
N VAL A 207 20.92 5.06 2.38
CA VAL A 207 20.69 4.31 1.13
C VAL A 207 20.12 5.11 -0.03
N GLY A 208 19.76 6.38 0.16
CA GLY A 208 19.14 7.22 -0.88
C GLY A 208 20.02 7.47 -2.11
N HIS A 209 21.34 7.26 -1.99
CA HIS A 209 22.28 7.29 -3.11
C HIS A 209 22.37 5.96 -3.89
N LYS A 210 21.75 4.88 -3.39
CA LYS A 210 21.77 3.53 -3.98
C LYS A 210 20.41 3.09 -4.52
N THR A 211 19.32 3.49 -3.85
CA THR A 211 17.94 3.09 -4.17
C THR A 211 16.98 4.25 -3.89
N GLU A 212 15.88 4.34 -4.63
CA GLU A 212 14.88 5.37 -4.37
C GLU A 212 14.16 5.09 -3.04
N VAL A 213 13.95 6.12 -2.22
CA VAL A 213 13.24 5.99 -0.95
C VAL A 213 11.87 6.64 -1.06
N LEU A 214 10.82 5.81 -1.08
CA LEU A 214 9.43 6.22 -0.99
C LEU A 214 8.96 6.21 0.47
N PHE A 215 7.85 6.89 0.75
CA PHE A 215 7.32 7.03 2.10
C PHE A 215 5.82 6.76 2.18
N ASP A 216 5.35 6.04 3.20
CA ASP A 216 3.92 5.95 3.52
C ASP A 216 3.65 6.06 5.04
N SER A 217 2.42 5.76 5.45
CA SER A 217 2.00 5.67 6.86
C SER A 217 1.82 6.99 7.60
N GLY A 218 1.00 7.88 7.03
CA GLY A 218 0.58 9.09 7.76
C GLY A 218 0.00 10.19 6.90
N ILE A 219 0.34 10.21 5.61
CA ILE A 219 -0.02 11.28 4.67
C ILE A 219 -1.54 11.51 4.59
N ARG A 220 -1.99 12.70 5.00
CA ARG A 220 -3.39 13.16 4.89
C ARG A 220 -3.51 14.54 4.23
N SER A 221 -2.42 15.28 4.15
CA SER A 221 -2.37 16.65 3.65
C SER A 221 -1.21 16.86 2.68
N GLY A 222 -1.24 17.97 1.96
CA GLY A 222 -0.10 18.41 1.14
C GLY A 222 1.14 18.76 1.97
N GLN A 223 0.96 19.26 3.20
CA GLN A 223 2.06 19.54 4.13
C GLN A 223 2.77 18.25 4.57
N ASP A 224 2.05 17.15 4.73
CA ASP A 224 2.66 15.85 5.05
C ASP A 224 3.54 15.37 3.90
N VAL A 225 3.08 15.56 2.64
CA VAL A 225 3.88 15.24 1.45
C VAL A 225 5.13 16.11 1.42
N LEU A 226 4.99 17.42 1.58
CA LEU A 226 6.11 18.37 1.61
C LEU A 226 7.17 17.95 2.62
N LYS A 227 6.78 17.64 3.86
CA LYS A 227 7.71 17.23 4.92
C LYS A 227 8.44 15.93 4.58
N ALA A 228 7.76 14.95 3.99
CA ALA A 228 8.39 13.71 3.58
C ALA A 228 9.41 13.94 2.44
N ILE A 229 9.06 14.76 1.44
CA ILE A 229 9.99 15.14 0.36
C ILE A 229 11.19 15.92 0.90
N ALA A 230 10.95 16.89 1.79
CA ALA A 230 12.01 17.67 2.45
C ALA A 230 12.96 16.80 3.28
N LEU A 231 12.45 15.74 3.90
CA LEU A 231 13.28 14.73 4.59
C LEU A 231 13.94 13.72 3.63
N GLY A 232 13.81 13.93 2.31
CA GLY A 232 14.53 13.22 1.26
C GLY A 232 13.80 12.03 0.64
N ALA A 233 12.50 11.86 0.90
CA ALA A 233 11.72 10.89 0.14
C ALA A 233 11.60 11.32 -1.34
N LYS A 234 11.68 10.36 -2.27
CA LYS A 234 11.46 10.57 -3.70
C LYS A 234 9.98 10.73 -4.06
N GLY A 235 9.10 10.20 -3.21
CA GLY A 235 7.66 10.22 -3.40
C GLY A 235 6.92 9.65 -2.18
N THR A 236 5.61 9.84 -2.15
CA THR A 236 4.78 9.34 -1.05
C THR A 236 3.63 8.46 -1.55
N MET A 237 3.18 7.54 -0.70
CA MET A 237 2.02 6.70 -0.94
C MET A 237 0.90 7.04 0.05
N ILE A 238 -0.34 7.07 -0.45
CA ILE A 238 -1.53 7.28 0.37
C ILE A 238 -2.37 6.01 0.46
N GLY A 239 -2.87 5.71 1.67
CA GLY A 239 -3.80 4.60 1.93
C GLY A 239 -5.18 5.12 2.29
N ARG A 240 -5.41 5.33 3.60
CA ARG A 240 -6.70 5.76 4.13
C ARG A 240 -7.25 7.05 3.46
N ALA A 241 -6.39 8.01 3.10
CA ALA A 241 -6.81 9.26 2.49
C ALA A 241 -7.66 9.04 1.23
N TYR A 242 -7.17 8.25 0.26
CA TYR A 242 -7.96 7.95 -0.94
C TYR A 242 -9.13 7.01 -0.64
N THR A 243 -8.98 6.10 0.33
CA THR A 243 -10.06 5.16 0.70
C THR A 243 -11.26 5.89 1.28
N TYR A 244 -11.03 6.97 2.04
CA TYR A 244 -12.12 7.83 2.55
C TYR A 244 -12.85 8.52 1.40
N GLY A 245 -12.11 9.08 0.43
CA GLY A 245 -12.71 9.62 -0.80
C GLY A 245 -13.52 8.57 -1.56
N LEU A 246 -12.96 7.36 -1.72
CA LEU A 246 -13.63 6.24 -2.38
C LEU A 246 -14.95 5.88 -1.70
N GLY A 247 -14.96 5.81 -0.37
CA GLY A 247 -16.17 5.51 0.41
C GLY A 247 -17.21 6.62 0.38
N ALA A 248 -16.78 7.89 0.30
CA ALA A 248 -17.68 9.04 0.29
C ALA A 248 -18.35 9.25 -1.07
N ASN A 249 -17.59 9.19 -2.17
CA ASN A 249 -18.10 9.54 -3.50
C ASN A 249 -17.42 8.74 -4.64
N GLY A 250 -17.04 7.50 -4.38
CA GLY A 250 -16.49 6.61 -5.39
C GLY A 250 -15.25 7.18 -6.08
N GLU A 251 -15.26 7.11 -7.41
CA GLU A 251 -14.14 7.57 -8.24
C GLU A 251 -13.91 9.08 -8.15
N GLN A 252 -14.99 9.86 -8.06
CA GLN A 252 -14.91 11.31 -7.89
C GLN A 252 -14.29 11.65 -6.53
N GLY A 253 -14.69 10.96 -5.46
CA GLY A 253 -14.12 11.21 -4.14
C GLY A 253 -12.63 10.86 -4.03
N VAL A 254 -12.14 9.85 -4.76
CA VAL A 254 -10.69 9.61 -4.88
C VAL A 254 -10.00 10.78 -5.60
N THR A 255 -10.62 11.28 -6.68
CA THR A 255 -10.10 12.43 -7.44
C THR A 255 -10.08 13.69 -6.57
N ASP A 256 -11.11 13.91 -5.76
CA ASP A 256 -11.19 15.03 -4.82
C ASP A 256 -10.09 14.93 -3.75
N ALA A 257 -9.86 13.75 -3.17
CA ALA A 257 -8.80 13.54 -2.18
C ALA A 257 -7.41 13.84 -2.76
N LEU A 258 -7.12 13.38 -3.98
CA LEU A 258 -5.88 13.68 -4.69
C LEU A 258 -5.73 15.19 -4.96
N ARG A 259 -6.81 15.84 -5.42
CA ARG A 259 -6.83 17.29 -5.69
C ARG A 259 -6.58 18.12 -4.43
N ILE A 260 -7.16 17.74 -3.29
CA ILE A 260 -6.97 18.43 -2.01
C ILE A 260 -5.49 18.37 -1.60
N ILE A 261 -4.91 17.17 -1.57
CA ILE A 261 -3.50 16.98 -1.19
C ILE A 261 -2.58 17.75 -2.14
N HIS A 262 -2.84 17.69 -3.46
CA HIS A 262 -2.06 18.42 -4.45
C HIS A 262 -2.16 19.94 -4.27
N LYS A 263 -3.37 20.48 -4.06
CA LYS A 263 -3.58 21.92 -3.85
C LYS A 263 -2.91 22.41 -2.57
N GLU A 264 -3.01 21.63 -1.49
CA GLU A 264 -2.34 21.95 -0.24
C GLU A 264 -0.81 21.92 -0.39
N LEU A 265 -0.28 20.96 -1.16
CA LEU A 265 1.15 20.87 -1.43
C LEU A 265 1.63 22.10 -2.19
N ASP A 266 0.95 22.43 -3.30
CA ASP A 266 1.22 23.60 -4.13
C ASP A 266 1.19 24.91 -3.33
N THR A 267 0.14 25.11 -2.53
CA THR A 267 0.02 26.27 -1.64
C THR A 267 1.16 26.33 -0.64
N THR A 268 1.53 25.19 -0.03
CA THR A 268 2.58 25.15 0.98
C THR A 268 3.96 25.39 0.38
N MET A 269 4.24 24.84 -0.80
CA MET A 269 5.47 25.13 -1.54
C MET A 269 5.61 26.63 -1.80
N GLY A 270 4.53 27.29 -2.26
CA GLY A 270 4.52 28.74 -2.47
C GLY A 270 4.80 29.53 -1.18
N LEU A 271 4.22 29.12 -0.05
CA LEU A 271 4.48 29.75 1.25
C LEU A 271 5.91 29.52 1.78
N CYS A 272 6.55 28.42 1.39
CA CYS A 272 7.95 28.12 1.68
C CYS A 272 8.93 28.71 0.65
N GLY A 273 8.45 29.47 -0.34
CA GLY A 273 9.30 30.05 -1.38
C GLY A 273 9.87 29.04 -2.37
N ARG A 274 9.23 27.88 -2.54
CA ARG A 274 9.62 26.83 -3.49
C ARG A 274 8.68 26.79 -4.68
N THR A 275 9.22 26.78 -5.89
CA THR A 275 8.44 26.72 -7.14
C THR A 275 8.50 25.36 -7.81
N MET A 276 9.54 24.57 -7.53
CA MET A 276 9.74 23.23 -8.07
C MET A 276 9.83 22.20 -6.96
N ILE A 277 9.16 21.05 -7.12
CA ILE A 277 9.15 20.00 -6.09
C ILE A 277 10.53 19.38 -5.87
N ASN A 278 11.39 19.41 -6.89
CA ASN A 278 12.75 18.89 -6.83
C ASN A 278 13.71 19.83 -6.08
N ASP A 279 13.30 21.07 -5.80
CA ASP A 279 14.10 22.06 -5.06
C ASP A 279 13.76 22.06 -3.56
N ILE A 280 12.89 21.14 -3.12
CA ILE A 280 12.55 20.96 -1.72
C ILE A 280 13.66 20.15 -1.05
N ASP A 281 14.23 20.69 0.01
CA ASP A 281 15.19 20.02 0.87
C ASP A 281 14.86 20.28 2.36
N GLN A 282 15.76 19.91 3.27
CA GLN A 282 15.52 20.02 4.70
C GLN A 282 15.53 21.46 5.22
N ASP A 283 15.99 22.46 4.46
CA ASP A 283 16.12 23.84 4.92
C ASP A 283 14.77 24.52 5.24
N ILE A 284 13.68 24.03 4.66
CA ILE A 284 12.31 24.50 4.92
C ILE A 284 11.71 23.88 6.19
N LEU A 285 12.46 23.02 6.89
CA LEU A 285 12.01 22.32 8.09
C LEU A 285 12.77 22.79 9.33
N ILE A 286 12.02 22.96 10.42
CA ILE A 286 12.59 22.99 11.77
C ILE A 286 12.28 21.63 12.40
N VAL A 287 13.29 20.76 12.47
CA VAL A 287 13.14 19.43 13.07
C VAL A 287 13.42 19.53 14.58
N PRO A 288 12.45 19.19 15.44
CA PRO A 288 12.64 19.29 16.89
C PRO A 288 13.76 18.38 17.40
N GLU A 289 14.42 18.79 18.49
CA GLU A 289 15.35 17.92 19.21
C GLU A 289 14.62 16.64 19.67
N GLY A 290 15.26 15.47 19.49
CA GLY A 290 14.67 14.18 19.82
C GLY A 290 13.57 13.69 18.85
N PHE A 291 13.40 14.33 17.69
CA PHE A 291 12.53 13.82 16.63
C PHE A 291 13.05 12.48 16.07
N HIS A 292 14.34 12.43 15.79
CA HIS A 292 15.06 11.26 15.31
C HIS A 292 15.26 10.23 16.41
N ARG A 293 15.14 8.95 16.07
CA ARG A 293 15.49 7.86 16.98
C ARG A 293 17.01 7.81 17.08
N LYS A 294 17.54 7.93 18.30
CA LYS A 294 18.97 7.67 18.58
C LYS A 294 19.26 6.18 18.48
#